data_AF-A0A973LG05-F1
#
_entry.id   AF-A0A973LG05-F1
#
_cell.length_a   1.000
_cell.length_b   1.000
_cell.length_c   1.000
_cell.angle_alpha   90.00
_cell.angle_beta   90.00
_cell.angle_gamma   90.00
#
_symmetry.space_group_name_H-M   'P 1'
#
loop_
_entity.id
_entity.type
_entity.pdbx_description
1 polymer ?
#
loop_
_entity_poly.entity_id
_entity_poly.type
_entity_poly.pdbx_seq_one_letter_code
_entity_poly.pdbx_strand_id
1 'polypeptide(L)'
;MTARDTADGQGDIRPDRLAQLSDVIRAQNTHNRQLTDQVSEQRSDLDALTRGQAADSRVKAAQAQIDALSGAAALTPISGSALTVTLNDAPPNTQPAAGAVAPQQDWLIIHQQDVQAVVNALWAGGATGIQLMDQRMVNTSAVRCVGNTLLLQGRVYSPPYIITAVGEPAKLRTSLMGSPAVQTYLEYVNAYGLGWDVKARDRVTLPGYSGPLDVSHATVVP
;
A
#
# COMPACT_ATOMS: atom_id res chain seq x y z
N MET A 1 7.37 -41.20 31.19
CA MET A 1 6.60 -40.37 32.14
C MET A 1 5.24 -40.13 31.49
N THR A 2 4.18 -40.51 32.20
CA THR A 2 2.82 -40.80 31.74
C THR A 2 1.97 -39.54 31.52
N ALA A 3 0.85 -39.70 30.80
CA ALA A 3 -0.18 -38.72 30.45
C ALA A 3 -0.92 -38.06 31.65
N ARG A 4 -0.18 -37.44 32.57
CA ARG A 4 -0.73 -36.88 33.82
C ARG A 4 -0.02 -35.60 34.27
N ASP A 5 0.35 -34.73 33.33
CA ASP A 5 0.96 -33.41 33.62
C ASP A 5 0.26 -32.24 32.91
N THR A 6 -0.94 -32.43 32.34
CA THR A 6 -1.66 -31.36 31.63
C THR A 6 -2.68 -30.61 32.50
N ALA A 7 -2.56 -30.64 33.83
CA ALA A 7 -3.57 -30.10 34.75
C ALA A 7 -3.07 -29.09 35.79
N ASP A 8 -1.85 -28.54 35.64
CA ASP A 8 -1.42 -27.41 36.47
C ASP A 8 -1.40 -26.12 35.63
N GLY A 9 -2.38 -25.26 35.88
CA GLY A 9 -2.60 -23.99 35.21
C GLY A 9 -1.57 -22.92 35.56
N GLN A 10 -0.33 -23.08 35.08
CA GLN A 10 0.70 -22.02 35.11
C GLN A 10 1.35 -21.91 33.73
N GLY A 11 0.93 -20.88 32.98
CA GLY A 11 1.47 -20.53 31.67
C GLY A 11 0.37 -20.50 30.62
N ASP A 12 -0.24 -19.34 30.41
CA ASP A 12 -1.06 -19.15 29.21
C ASP A 12 -0.13 -19.38 28.01
N ILE A 13 -0.42 -20.41 27.20
CA ILE A 13 0.37 -20.79 26.01
C ILE A 13 0.01 -19.91 24.79
N ARG A 14 -0.98 -19.02 24.95
CA ARG A 14 -1.48 -18.13 23.88
C ARG A 14 -0.59 -16.91 23.62
N PRO A 15 -0.04 -16.20 24.61
CA PRO A 15 0.92 -15.11 24.40
C PRO A 15 2.16 -15.59 23.64
N ASP A 16 2.71 -16.75 23.99
CA ASP A 16 3.89 -17.32 23.33
C ASP A 16 3.63 -17.64 21.85
N ARG A 17 2.45 -18.19 21.52
CA ARG A 17 2.07 -18.44 20.13
C ARG A 17 1.82 -17.16 19.33
N LEU A 18 1.24 -16.13 19.94
CA LEU A 18 1.02 -14.84 19.29
C LEU A 18 2.35 -14.11 19.02
N ALA A 19 3.29 -14.16 19.97
CA ALA A 19 4.64 -13.65 19.79
C ALA A 19 5.35 -14.39 18.64
N GLN A 20 5.33 -15.72 18.64
CA GLN A 20 5.89 -16.55 17.56
C GLN A 20 5.28 -16.23 16.19
N LEU A 21 3.95 -16.07 16.09
CA LEU A 21 3.29 -15.71 14.83
C LEU A 21 3.71 -14.32 14.34
N SER A 22 3.79 -13.34 15.25
CA SER A 22 4.22 -11.99 14.90
C SER A 22 5.65 -11.95 14.37
N ASP A 23 6.53 -12.77 14.94
CA ASP A 23 7.92 -12.92 14.49
C ASP A 23 8.00 -13.61 13.13
N VAL A 24 7.20 -14.66 12.90
CA VAL A 24 7.09 -15.32 11.59
C VAL A 24 6.60 -14.35 10.52
N ILE A 25 5.57 -13.55 10.79
CA ILE A 25 5.06 -12.54 9.85
C ILE A 25 6.15 -11.49 9.55
N ARG A 26 6.87 -11.00 10.58
CA ARG A 26 7.96 -10.02 10.39
C ARG A 26 9.11 -10.60 9.56
N ALA A 27 9.49 -11.85 9.83
CA ALA A 27 10.52 -12.56 9.07
C ALA A 27 10.09 -12.74 7.61
N GLN A 28 8.87 -13.22 7.36
CA GLN A 28 8.36 -13.41 6.01
C GLN A 28 8.23 -12.09 5.24
N ASN A 29 7.76 -11.01 5.88
CA ASN A 29 7.70 -9.69 5.29
C ASN A 29 9.08 -9.17 4.89
N THR A 30 10.09 -9.40 5.74
CA THR A 30 11.49 -9.02 5.47
C THR A 30 12.04 -9.82 4.30
N HIS A 31 11.78 -11.13 4.27
CA HIS A 31 12.19 -11.99 3.16
C HIS A 31 11.52 -11.58 1.84
N ASN A 32 10.21 -11.34 1.84
CA ASN A 32 9.48 -10.89 0.65
C ASN A 32 9.99 -9.53 0.14
N ARG A 33 10.35 -8.62 1.06
CA ARG A 33 10.99 -7.34 0.69
C ARG A 33 12.34 -7.58 0.01
N GLN A 34 13.21 -8.39 0.61
CA GLN A 34 14.53 -8.72 0.05
C GLN A 34 14.42 -9.34 -1.35
N LEU A 35 13.48 -10.28 -1.55
CA LEU A 35 13.26 -10.89 -2.86
C LEU A 35 12.77 -9.87 -3.90
N THR A 36 11.87 -8.97 -3.50
CA THR A 36 11.36 -7.91 -4.38
C THR A 36 12.48 -6.93 -4.76
N ASP A 37 13.32 -6.56 -3.81
CA ASP A 37 14.47 -5.68 -4.03
C ASP A 37 15.50 -6.36 -4.96
N GLN A 38 15.78 -7.65 -4.76
CA GLN A 38 16.66 -8.43 -5.64
C GLN A 38 16.13 -8.52 -7.08
N VAL A 39 14.82 -8.77 -7.26
CA VAL A 39 14.20 -8.78 -8.59
C VAL A 39 14.32 -7.41 -9.26
N SER A 40 14.14 -6.32 -8.50
CA SER A 40 14.29 -4.96 -9.01
C SER A 40 15.73 -4.65 -9.41
N GLU A 41 16.70 -5.07 -8.61
CA GLU A 41 18.14 -4.89 -8.88
C GLU A 41 18.57 -5.68 -10.13
N GLN A 42 18.18 -6.95 -10.22
CA GLN A 42 18.48 -7.80 -11.39
C GLN A 42 17.87 -7.26 -12.68
N ARG A 43 16.66 -6.69 -12.63
CA ARG A 43 16.06 -6.01 -13.79
C ARG A 43 16.87 -4.78 -14.21
N SER A 44 17.29 -3.96 -13.24
CA SER A 44 18.14 -2.79 -13.52
C SER A 44 19.49 -3.19 -14.12
N ASP A 45 20.12 -4.26 -13.64
CA ASP A 45 21.37 -4.79 -14.18
C ASP A 45 21.21 -5.30 -15.61
N LEU A 46 20.13 -6.04 -15.89
CA LEU A 46 19.79 -6.47 -17.25
C LEU A 46 19.58 -5.28 -18.18
N ASP A 47 18.89 -4.24 -17.74
CA ASP A 47 18.67 -3.02 -18.52
C ASP A 47 19.99 -2.27 -18.79
N ALA A 48 20.92 -2.25 -17.83
CA ALA A 48 22.23 -1.62 -17.98
C ALA A 48 23.14 -2.40 -18.96
N LEU A 49 23.18 -3.72 -18.83
CA LEU A 49 23.93 -4.61 -19.73
C LEU A 49 23.42 -4.50 -21.17
N THR A 50 22.09 -4.51 -21.33
CA THR A 50 21.43 -4.40 -22.64
C THR A 50 21.76 -3.07 -23.34
N ARG A 51 21.79 -1.97 -22.59
CA ARG A 51 22.22 -0.65 -23.10
C ARG A 51 23.71 -0.61 -23.48
N GLY A 52 24.57 -1.30 -22.74
CA GLY A 52 26.00 -1.42 -23.03
C GLY A 52 26.31 -2.24 -24.29
N GLN A 53 25.45 -3.18 -24.66
CA GLN A 53 25.59 -4.07 -25.82
C GLN A 53 24.90 -3.54 -27.10
N ALA A 54 24.51 -2.26 -27.14
CA ALA A 54 23.70 -1.62 -28.18
C ALA A 54 24.34 -1.53 -29.60
N ALA A 55 25.30 -2.38 -29.96
CA ALA A 55 25.75 -2.52 -31.34
C ALA A 55 24.68 -3.17 -32.24
N ASP A 56 23.83 -4.03 -31.70
CA ASP A 56 22.74 -4.67 -32.44
C ASP A 56 21.52 -3.74 -32.59
N SER A 57 21.12 -3.50 -33.84
CA SER A 57 19.92 -2.72 -34.21
C SER A 57 18.62 -3.24 -33.59
N ARG A 58 18.48 -4.56 -33.38
CA ARG A 58 17.29 -5.16 -32.77
C ARG A 58 17.20 -4.85 -31.28
N VAL A 59 18.34 -4.91 -30.59
CA VAL A 59 18.45 -4.56 -29.16
C VAL A 59 18.10 -3.08 -28.97
N LYS A 60 18.61 -2.20 -29.83
CA LYS A 60 18.25 -0.77 -29.83
C LYS A 60 16.75 -0.54 -30.03
N ALA A 61 16.13 -1.23 -30.98
CA ALA A 61 14.70 -1.10 -31.24
C ALA A 61 13.86 -1.58 -30.05
N ALA A 62 14.22 -2.72 -29.44
CA ALA A 62 13.54 -3.24 -28.26
C ALA A 62 13.70 -2.29 -27.05
N GLN A 63 14.89 -1.73 -26.83
CA GLN A 63 15.13 -0.76 -25.75
C GLN A 63 14.28 0.51 -25.95
N ALA A 64 14.21 1.03 -27.18
CA ALA A 64 13.39 2.20 -27.48
C ALA A 64 11.89 1.94 -27.20
N GLN A 65 11.41 0.72 -27.44
CA GLN A 65 10.05 0.31 -27.08
C GLN A 65 9.85 0.24 -25.56
N ILE A 66 10.81 -0.33 -24.82
CA ILE A 66 10.78 -0.37 -23.35
C ILE A 66 10.74 1.05 -22.79
N ASP A 67 11.62 1.93 -23.26
CA ASP A 67 11.71 3.31 -22.78
C ASP A 67 10.40 4.08 -23.05
N ALA A 68 9.80 3.88 -24.23
CA ALA A 68 8.52 4.50 -24.59
C ALA A 68 7.34 4.02 -23.71
N LEU A 69 7.37 2.77 -23.24
CA LEU A 69 6.30 2.17 -22.45
C LEU A 69 6.50 2.28 -20.93
N SER A 70 7.75 2.46 -20.47
CA SER A 70 8.11 2.41 -19.05
C SER A 70 7.37 3.44 -18.20
N GLY A 71 7.10 4.62 -18.74
CA GLY A 71 6.30 5.65 -18.06
C GLY A 71 4.84 5.22 -17.86
N ALA A 72 4.20 4.71 -18.92
CA ALA A 72 2.80 4.25 -18.89
C ALA A 72 2.62 3.01 -18.00
N ALA A 73 3.62 2.13 -17.95
CA ALA A 73 3.68 0.99 -17.05
C ALA A 73 4.11 1.36 -15.62
N ALA A 74 4.33 2.65 -15.33
CA ALA A 74 4.79 3.17 -14.04
C ALA A 74 6.11 2.57 -13.53
N LEU A 75 6.96 2.07 -14.43
CA LEU A 75 8.26 1.44 -14.11
C LEU A 75 9.32 2.48 -13.73
N THR A 76 9.14 3.72 -14.13
CA THR A 76 10.06 4.81 -13.79
C THR A 76 9.62 5.53 -12.51
N PRO A 77 10.57 6.01 -11.69
CA PRO A 77 10.28 6.95 -10.62
C PRO A 77 9.52 8.17 -11.14
N ILE A 78 8.63 8.72 -10.32
CA ILE A 78 7.93 9.97 -10.62
C ILE A 78 8.12 10.95 -9.48
N SER A 79 8.43 12.21 -9.82
CA SER A 79 8.60 13.28 -8.84
C SER A 79 7.64 14.42 -9.11
N GLY A 80 7.15 15.04 -8.05
CA GLY A 80 6.33 16.26 -8.15
C GLY A 80 5.76 16.66 -6.81
N SER A 81 4.97 17.72 -6.79
CA SER A 81 4.14 18.05 -5.64
C SER A 81 3.20 16.91 -5.33
N ALA A 82 2.85 16.76 -4.06
CA ALA A 82 2.09 15.61 -3.61
C ALA A 82 1.13 15.95 -2.47
N LEU A 83 0.16 15.06 -2.27
CA LEU A 83 -0.69 15.01 -1.10
C LEU A 83 -0.44 13.68 -0.38
N THR A 84 -0.09 13.75 0.90
CA THR A 84 0.01 12.59 1.78
C THR A 84 -1.22 12.52 2.67
N VAL A 85 -1.88 11.37 2.68
CA VAL A 85 -3.04 11.05 3.53
C VAL A 85 -2.65 9.91 4.45
N THR A 86 -2.88 10.07 5.75
CA THR A 86 -2.61 9.06 6.77
C THR A 86 -3.90 8.65 7.44
N LEU A 87 -4.17 7.34 7.46
CA LEU A 87 -5.30 6.72 8.14
C LEU A 87 -4.78 5.87 9.30
N ASN A 88 -5.44 5.91 10.44
CA ASN A 88 -5.07 5.07 11.58
C ASN A 88 -6.31 4.53 12.30
N ASP A 89 -6.16 3.38 12.94
CA ASP A 89 -7.19 2.86 13.85
C ASP A 89 -7.46 3.85 14.97
N ALA A 90 -8.65 3.75 15.56
CA ALA A 90 -8.98 4.52 16.75
C ALA A 90 -8.04 4.14 17.90
N PRO A 91 -7.61 5.10 18.75
CA PRO A 91 -6.85 4.79 19.93
C PRO A 91 -7.55 3.76 20.84
N PRO A 92 -6.81 2.92 21.58
CA PRO A 92 -7.40 2.03 22.56
C PRO A 92 -8.27 2.80 23.57
N ASN A 93 -9.40 2.22 23.96
CA ASN A 93 -10.36 2.80 24.91
C ASN A 93 -11.00 4.13 24.46
N THR A 94 -10.98 4.42 23.16
CA THR A 94 -11.67 5.60 22.62
C THR A 94 -13.14 5.56 23.01
N GLN A 95 -13.61 6.67 23.58
CA GLN A 95 -15.02 6.88 23.87
C GLN A 95 -15.68 7.51 22.64
N PRO A 96 -16.90 7.09 22.28
CA PRO A 96 -17.64 7.73 21.21
C PRO A 96 -17.89 9.21 21.53
N ALA A 97 -17.94 10.03 20.49
CA ALA A 97 -18.31 11.43 20.62
C ALA A 97 -19.71 11.59 21.24
N ALA A 98 -19.96 12.74 21.87
CA ALA A 98 -21.26 13.01 22.48
C ALA A 98 -22.39 12.89 21.43
N GLY A 99 -23.37 12.03 21.70
CA GLY A 99 -24.48 11.75 20.80
C GLY A 99 -24.23 10.63 19.77
N ALA A 100 -23.01 10.10 19.67
CA ALA A 100 -22.75 8.88 18.91
C ALA A 100 -23.17 7.64 19.71
N VAL A 101 -23.58 6.60 19.00
CA VAL A 101 -23.90 5.29 19.58
C VAL A 101 -22.63 4.59 20.09
N ALA A 102 -22.76 3.64 21.00
CA ALA A 102 -21.64 2.84 21.46
C ALA A 102 -20.96 2.13 20.26
N PRO A 103 -19.62 2.21 20.12
CA PRO A 103 -18.94 1.67 18.96
C PRO A 103 -18.94 0.14 18.96
N GLN A 104 -19.14 -0.44 17.79
CA GLN A 104 -18.76 -1.84 17.56
C GLN A 104 -17.26 -1.91 17.31
N GLN A 105 -16.62 -3.02 17.70
CA GLN A 105 -15.17 -3.20 17.53
C GLN A 105 -14.71 -2.97 16.08
N ASP A 106 -15.55 -3.36 15.12
CA ASP A 106 -15.30 -3.24 13.69
C ASP A 106 -15.25 -1.78 13.19
N TRP A 107 -15.87 -0.85 13.92
CA TRP A 107 -15.89 0.57 13.56
C TRP A 107 -14.66 1.32 14.04
N LEU A 108 -13.83 0.69 14.87
CA LEU A 108 -12.63 1.28 15.46
C LEU A 108 -11.37 0.97 14.67
N ILE A 109 -11.49 0.19 13.59
CA ILE A 109 -10.37 -0.24 12.76
C ILE A 109 -10.56 0.24 11.32
N ILE A 110 -9.45 0.48 10.62
CA ILE A 110 -9.44 0.80 9.21
C ILE A 110 -9.72 -0.43 8.37
N HIS A 111 -10.57 -0.28 7.37
CA HIS A 111 -10.92 -1.33 6.43
C HIS A 111 -10.38 -1.08 5.01
N GLN A 112 -10.42 -2.14 4.20
CA GLN A 112 -10.02 -2.10 2.79
C GLN A 112 -10.76 -0.99 2.03
N GLN A 113 -12.07 -0.86 2.24
CA GLN A 113 -12.87 0.14 1.55
C GLN A 113 -12.43 1.58 1.84
N ASP A 114 -11.94 1.86 3.05
CA ASP A 114 -11.54 3.22 3.45
C ASP A 114 -10.26 3.64 2.71
N VAL A 115 -9.27 2.75 2.71
CA VAL A 115 -8.01 2.96 1.98
C VAL A 115 -8.26 3.01 0.47
N GLN A 116 -9.10 2.13 -0.05
CA GLN A 116 -9.46 2.11 -1.46
C GLN A 116 -10.24 3.38 -1.87
N ALA A 117 -11.12 3.90 -1.02
CA ALA A 117 -11.85 5.14 -1.26
C ALA A 117 -10.89 6.33 -1.40
N VAL A 118 -9.88 6.42 -0.53
CA VAL A 118 -8.85 7.46 -0.61
C VAL A 118 -8.02 7.33 -1.88
N VAL A 119 -7.53 6.12 -2.21
CA VAL A 119 -6.77 5.88 -3.45
C VAL A 119 -7.58 6.28 -4.68
N ASN A 120 -8.85 5.87 -4.76
CA ASN A 120 -9.73 6.19 -5.88
C ASN A 120 -10.00 7.69 -5.99
N ALA A 121 -10.24 8.37 -4.87
CA ALA A 121 -10.47 9.81 -4.86
C ALA A 121 -9.23 10.60 -5.31
N LEU A 122 -8.03 10.15 -4.95
CA LEU A 122 -6.78 10.75 -5.41
C LEU A 122 -6.56 10.54 -6.91
N TRP A 123 -6.85 9.34 -7.44
CA TRP A 123 -6.83 9.11 -8.89
C TRP A 123 -7.85 9.99 -9.62
N ALA A 124 -9.08 10.07 -9.13
CA ALA A 124 -10.11 10.96 -9.67
C ALA A 124 -9.71 12.45 -9.62
N GLY A 125 -8.88 12.83 -8.64
CA GLY A 125 -8.30 14.17 -8.49
C GLY A 125 -7.13 14.47 -9.43
N GLY A 126 -6.76 13.53 -10.30
CA GLY A 126 -5.67 13.69 -11.27
C GLY A 126 -4.29 13.36 -10.72
N ALA A 127 -4.19 12.46 -9.73
CA ALA A 127 -2.89 11.92 -9.35
C ALA A 127 -2.20 11.28 -10.56
N THR A 128 -0.91 11.55 -10.75
CA THR A 128 -0.07 10.95 -11.80
C THR A 128 0.72 9.75 -11.28
N GLY A 129 0.75 9.56 -9.96
CA GLY A 129 1.31 8.38 -9.31
C GLY A 129 0.85 8.32 -7.87
N ILE A 130 0.56 7.11 -7.37
CA ILE A 130 0.20 6.87 -5.98
C ILE A 130 1.11 5.80 -5.40
N GLN A 131 1.56 6.03 -4.17
CA GLN A 131 2.23 5.05 -3.33
C GLN A 131 1.36 4.80 -2.10
N LEU A 132 1.14 3.53 -1.77
CA LEU A 132 0.54 3.11 -0.50
C LEU A 132 1.61 2.39 0.31
N MET A 133 1.87 2.88 1.51
CA MET A 133 3.02 2.49 2.32
C MET A 133 4.33 2.71 1.55
N ASP A 134 5.06 1.65 1.23
CA ASP A 134 6.26 1.71 0.40
C ASP A 134 6.03 1.14 -1.01
N GLN A 135 4.79 0.83 -1.39
CA GLN A 135 4.45 0.18 -2.66
C GLN A 135 3.88 1.17 -3.68
N ARG A 136 4.51 1.26 -4.86
CA ARG A 136 3.95 1.99 -6.01
C ARG A 136 2.67 1.28 -6.48
N MET A 137 1.61 2.04 -6.69
CA MET A 137 0.34 1.54 -7.19
C MET A 137 0.23 1.69 -8.70
N VAL A 138 -0.31 0.65 -9.33
CA VAL A 138 -0.66 0.56 -10.76
C VAL A 138 -2.09 0.04 -10.91
N ASN A 139 -2.61 -0.02 -12.14
CA ASN A 139 -3.97 -0.50 -12.43
C ASN A 139 -4.24 -1.95 -11.99
N THR A 140 -3.21 -2.79 -11.92
CA THR A 140 -3.28 -4.17 -11.42
C THR A 140 -3.01 -4.29 -9.91
N SER A 141 -2.72 -3.18 -9.22
CA SER A 141 -2.56 -3.18 -7.77
C SER A 141 -3.90 -3.30 -7.06
N ALA A 142 -3.95 -4.13 -6.02
CA ALA A 142 -5.13 -4.29 -5.18
C ALA A 142 -4.79 -4.02 -3.71
N VAL A 143 -5.66 -3.27 -3.05
CA VAL A 143 -5.68 -3.16 -1.58
C VAL A 143 -6.48 -4.35 -1.08
N ARG A 144 -5.84 -5.26 -0.32
CA ARG A 144 -6.50 -6.47 0.19
C ARG A 144 -6.40 -6.53 1.71
N CYS A 145 -7.51 -6.66 2.43
CA CYS A 145 -7.46 -6.97 3.85
C CYS A 145 -7.17 -8.46 4.11
N VAL A 146 -6.32 -8.73 5.10
CA VAL A 146 -6.13 -10.05 5.71
C VAL A 146 -6.16 -9.84 7.23
N GLY A 147 -7.27 -10.20 7.85
CA GLY A 147 -7.56 -9.80 9.24
C GLY A 147 -7.56 -8.27 9.37
N ASN A 148 -6.88 -7.74 10.38
CA ASN A 148 -6.77 -6.30 10.66
C ASN A 148 -5.55 -5.66 9.99
N THR A 149 -5.08 -6.24 8.88
CA THR A 149 -3.88 -5.78 8.18
C THR A 149 -4.12 -5.74 6.68
N LEU A 150 -3.33 -4.93 5.97
CA LEU A 150 -3.33 -4.91 4.51
C LEU A 150 -2.26 -5.81 3.96
N LEU A 151 -2.61 -6.63 2.96
CA LEU A 151 -1.69 -7.34 2.11
C LEU A 151 -1.50 -6.57 0.81
N LEU A 152 -0.30 -6.02 0.62
CA LEU A 152 0.09 -5.30 -0.60
C LEU A 152 1.28 -6.03 -1.21
N GLN A 153 1.11 -6.54 -2.43
CA GLN A 153 2.20 -7.17 -3.21
C GLN A 153 2.95 -8.25 -2.40
N GLY A 154 2.22 -9.08 -1.65
CA GLY A 154 2.80 -10.15 -0.84
C GLY A 154 3.36 -9.72 0.52
N ARG A 155 3.20 -8.45 0.91
CA ARG A 155 3.69 -7.91 2.18
C ARG A 155 2.53 -7.42 3.06
N VAL A 156 2.60 -7.72 4.35
CA VAL A 156 1.58 -7.35 5.34
C VAL A 156 1.93 -6.01 5.99
N TYR A 157 0.96 -5.12 6.10
CA TYR A 157 1.07 -3.79 6.71
C TYR A 157 -0.01 -3.57 7.76
N SER A 158 0.41 -3.05 8.91
CA SER A 158 -0.47 -2.53 9.95
C SER A 158 -0.62 -1.00 9.82
N PRO A 159 -1.69 -0.41 10.36
CA PRO A 159 -1.81 1.03 10.50
C PRO A 159 -0.63 1.64 11.29
N PRO A 160 -0.30 2.92 11.07
CA PRO A 160 -0.98 3.87 10.19
C PRO A 160 -0.71 3.60 8.70
N TYR A 161 -1.76 3.71 7.88
CA TYR A 161 -1.67 3.57 6.43
C TYR A 161 -1.40 4.92 5.79
N ILE A 162 -0.26 5.02 5.10
CA ILE A 162 0.22 6.26 4.48
C ILE A 162 0.04 6.15 2.97
N ILE A 163 -0.76 7.04 2.39
CA ILE A 163 -0.99 7.14 0.95
C ILE A 163 -0.37 8.44 0.47
N THR A 164 0.58 8.38 -0.46
CA THR A 164 1.17 9.58 -1.07
C THR A 164 0.86 9.62 -2.55
N ALA A 165 0.19 10.67 -3.00
CA ALA A 165 -0.18 10.88 -4.39
C ALA A 165 0.58 12.08 -4.97
N VAL A 166 1.34 11.88 -6.04
CA VAL A 166 1.94 12.95 -6.83
C VAL A 166 0.88 13.54 -7.75
N GLY A 167 0.74 14.86 -7.74
CA GLY A 167 -0.26 15.62 -8.48
C GLY A 167 -0.44 17.02 -7.91
N GLU A 168 -1.36 17.80 -8.47
CA GLU A 168 -1.65 19.15 -7.99
C GLU A 168 -2.38 19.09 -6.62
N PRO A 169 -1.76 19.50 -5.50
CA PRO A 169 -2.31 19.22 -4.16
C PRO A 169 -3.70 19.79 -3.91
N ALA A 170 -4.02 20.94 -4.54
CA ALA A 170 -5.34 21.55 -4.45
C ALA A 170 -6.42 20.68 -5.10
N LYS A 171 -6.21 20.21 -6.34
CA LYS A 171 -7.14 19.30 -7.04
C LYS A 171 -7.29 17.97 -6.31
N LEU A 172 -6.16 17.40 -5.85
CA LEU A 172 -6.16 16.18 -5.07
C LEU A 172 -7.00 16.32 -3.80
N ARG A 173 -6.82 17.42 -3.05
CA ARG A 173 -7.58 17.69 -1.82
C ARG A 173 -9.07 17.92 -2.12
N THR A 174 -9.41 18.67 -3.17
CA THR A 174 -10.80 18.89 -3.58
C THR A 174 -11.49 17.56 -3.93
N SER A 175 -10.85 16.70 -4.72
CA SER A 175 -11.40 15.38 -5.06
C SER A 175 -11.52 14.47 -3.84
N LEU A 176 -10.48 14.44 -3.00
CA LEU A 176 -10.48 13.67 -1.76
C LEU A 176 -11.65 14.04 -0.84
N MET A 177 -11.86 15.35 -0.63
CA MET A 177 -12.96 15.86 0.20
C MET A 177 -14.31 15.83 -0.52
N GLY A 178 -14.34 15.72 -1.85
CA GLY A 178 -15.59 15.58 -2.61
C GLY A 178 -16.11 14.14 -2.68
N SER A 179 -15.31 13.15 -2.29
CA SER A 179 -15.67 11.73 -2.39
C SER A 179 -16.68 11.32 -1.31
N PRO A 180 -17.89 10.82 -1.67
CA PRO A 180 -18.88 10.38 -0.69
C PRO A 180 -18.35 9.28 0.24
N ALA A 181 -17.57 8.33 -0.29
CA ALA A 181 -16.99 7.25 0.50
C ALA A 181 -15.96 7.76 1.53
N VAL A 182 -15.18 8.78 1.16
CA VAL A 182 -14.26 9.43 2.11
C VAL A 182 -15.04 10.24 3.15
N GLN A 183 -16.14 10.90 2.76
CA GLN A 183 -17.01 11.59 3.71
C GLN A 183 -17.60 10.64 4.75
N THR A 184 -18.07 9.46 4.34
CA THR A 184 -18.50 8.42 5.28
C THR A 184 -17.37 8.04 6.24
N TYR A 185 -16.15 7.83 5.75
CA TYR A 185 -15.01 7.55 6.64
C TYR A 185 -14.76 8.69 7.66
N LEU A 186 -14.88 9.96 7.23
CA LEU A 186 -14.71 11.12 8.11
C LEU A 186 -15.80 11.22 9.20
N GLU A 187 -17.01 10.71 8.94
CA GLU A 187 -18.03 10.58 9.99
C GLU A 187 -17.56 9.66 11.11
N TYR A 188 -16.91 8.54 10.77
CA TYR A 188 -16.34 7.61 11.74
C TYR A 188 -15.13 8.22 12.46
N VAL A 189 -14.27 8.98 11.76
CA VAL A 189 -13.19 9.77 12.39
C VAL A 189 -13.75 10.67 13.48
N ASN A 190 -14.82 11.41 13.19
CA ASN A 190 -15.43 12.34 14.14
C ASN A 190 -16.17 11.61 15.27
N ALA A 191 -16.87 10.52 14.98
CA ALA A 191 -17.67 9.79 15.95
C ALA A 191 -16.83 8.92 16.89
N TYR A 192 -15.74 8.33 16.39
CA TYR A 192 -15.01 7.25 17.06
C TYR A 192 -13.50 7.46 17.11
N GLY A 193 -12.99 8.62 16.69
CA GLY A 193 -11.60 9.00 16.88
C GLY A 193 -10.59 8.24 16.02
N LEU A 194 -10.99 7.71 14.86
CA LEU A 194 -10.03 7.17 13.89
C LEU A 194 -9.05 8.27 13.45
N GLY A 195 -7.82 7.88 13.17
CA GLY A 195 -6.78 8.83 12.78
C GLY A 195 -6.95 9.30 11.34
N TRP A 196 -6.95 10.60 11.12
CA TRP A 196 -6.96 11.23 9.80
C TRP A 196 -6.00 12.41 9.75
N ASP A 197 -5.03 12.38 8.84
CA ASP A 197 -4.09 13.49 8.60
C ASP A 197 -3.85 13.67 7.10
N VAL A 198 -3.91 14.92 6.63
CA VAL A 198 -3.74 15.27 5.21
C VAL A 198 -2.73 16.40 5.07
N LYS A 199 -1.57 16.10 4.46
CA LYS A 199 -0.44 17.04 4.31
C LYS A 199 -0.08 17.23 2.85
N ALA A 200 -0.04 18.49 2.41
CA ALA A 200 0.58 18.84 1.14
C ALA A 200 2.11 18.73 1.26
N ARG A 201 2.75 18.35 0.17
CA ARG A 201 4.21 18.23 0.05
C ARG A 201 4.65 18.93 -1.22
N ASP A 202 5.68 19.75 -1.11
CA ASP A 202 6.18 20.53 -2.25
C ASP A 202 6.79 19.62 -3.33
N ARG A 203 7.52 18.59 -2.90
CA ARG A 203 8.13 17.59 -3.77
C ARG A 203 8.30 16.25 -3.07
N VAL A 204 7.85 15.18 -3.71
CA VAL A 204 8.09 13.79 -3.32
C VAL A 204 8.49 13.01 -4.57
N THR A 205 9.36 12.00 -4.41
CA THR A 205 9.66 11.02 -5.45
C THR A 205 9.06 9.68 -5.05
N LEU A 206 8.16 9.15 -5.88
CA LEU A 206 7.67 7.79 -5.73
C LEU A 206 8.56 6.85 -6.54
N PRO A 207 8.85 5.63 -6.03
CA PRO A 207 9.61 4.65 -6.78
C PRO A 207 8.85 4.20 -8.04
N GLY A 208 9.59 3.61 -8.98
CA GLY A 208 8.99 2.80 -10.04
C GLY A 208 8.28 1.58 -9.47
N TYR A 209 7.32 1.04 -10.22
CA TYR A 209 6.67 -0.21 -9.86
C TYR A 209 7.64 -1.38 -10.05
N SER A 210 7.88 -2.14 -8.99
CA SER A 210 8.80 -3.28 -8.95
C SER A 210 8.10 -4.64 -8.92
N GLY A 211 6.76 -4.67 -8.94
CA GLY A 211 5.98 -5.90 -8.90
C GLY A 211 5.94 -6.65 -10.24
N PRO A 212 5.19 -7.76 -10.29
CA PRO A 212 4.96 -8.52 -11.52
C PRO A 212 4.18 -7.70 -12.56
N LEU A 213 4.61 -7.79 -13.82
CA LEU A 213 3.97 -7.09 -14.96
C LEU A 213 3.11 -8.02 -15.82
N ASP A 214 3.11 -9.32 -15.50
CA ASP A 214 2.49 -10.32 -16.35
C ASP A 214 0.97 -10.24 -16.30
N VAL A 215 0.37 -10.16 -17.48
CA VAL A 215 -1.06 -10.32 -17.71
C VAL A 215 -1.27 -11.55 -18.58
N SER A 216 -1.79 -12.63 -18.00
CA SER A 216 -1.94 -13.92 -18.71
C SER A 216 -3.11 -13.96 -19.70
N HIS A 217 -4.05 -13.03 -19.58
CA HIS A 217 -5.31 -13.04 -20.35
C HIS A 217 -5.60 -11.72 -21.08
N ALA A 218 -4.67 -10.76 -21.06
CA ALA A 218 -4.82 -9.50 -21.78
C ALA A 218 -3.79 -9.44 -22.92
N THR A 219 -4.24 -9.04 -24.11
CA THR A 219 -3.38 -8.75 -25.25
C THR A 219 -3.54 -7.28 -25.64
N VAL A 220 -2.46 -6.67 -26.13
CA VAL A 220 -2.53 -5.31 -26.68
C VAL A 220 -3.43 -5.36 -27.92
N VAL A 221 -4.46 -4.53 -27.93
CA VAL A 221 -5.31 -4.35 -29.12
C VAL A 221 -4.48 -3.55 -30.15
N PRO A 222 -4.32 -4.05 -31.38
CA PRO A 222 -3.50 -3.41 -32.42
C PRO A 222 -4.03 -2.05 -32.86
#